data_AF-A0A975IZM0-F1
#
_entry.id   AF-A0A975IZM0-F1
#
_cell.length_a   1.000
_cell.length_b   1.000
_cell.length_c   1.000
_cell.angle_alpha   90.00
_cell.angle_beta   90.00
_cell.angle_gamma   90.00
#
_symmetry.space_group_name_H-M   'P 1'
#
loop_
_entity.id
_entity.type
_entity.pdbx_description
1 polymer ?
#
loop_
_entity_poly.entity_id
_entity_poly.type
_entity_poly.pdbx_seq_one_letter_code
_entity_poly.pdbx_strand_id
1 'polypeptide(L)'
;MKTSLFLLLALVGHATADETADKVAEELAAAYKKTGGFIAKYHSESKGRTLDATVALDMTSGLMVSETNILNPEKPADIGRMWNIPGDVVYMQRGDHTFKIEGMLEDLKFLNRFSNAVSYAWTPYDAKAPPSIQDPTLVGGTMLTTEGMTTGFAGSTSDWKPLWWKSVQGGTVQAQSPESVTFQTKDDGLVTIERASGVLLKQSTPNQAGSIRTLSVQGPIILNPGKERVAALSVGWSTATVGVKGSGSLTNTARALQFQDIIAKLERGLIDLGKIEKALEERKGELHQIAIKWAKSGELSRHPRWKAVMDVCKEEARKVWLKQLPDSGKGADEEAFEAFLGSSAFRSQALAEMAKGIAQNEDLRARALDEMFQPRLSASNEAGEAAKTLLEDVLVAAYAEAIMEQKAREYWGERKGLD
;
A
#
# COMPACT_ATOMS: atom_id res chain seq x y z
N MET A 1 15.14 -55.92 -13.74
CA MET A 1 14.02 -55.23 -14.43
C MET A 1 12.84 -55.22 -13.46
N LYS A 2 12.58 -54.10 -12.78
CA LYS A 2 11.71 -52.96 -13.15
C LYS A 2 10.29 -53.13 -12.61
N THR A 3 9.84 -52.10 -11.86
CA THR A 3 8.45 -51.65 -11.57
C THR A 3 7.59 -52.60 -10.71
N SER A 4 6.76 -52.18 -9.74
CA SER A 4 6.10 -50.91 -9.39
C SER A 4 5.49 -51.07 -7.97
N LEU A 5 5.53 -50.09 -7.06
CA LEU A 5 4.53 -49.01 -6.83
C LEU A 5 3.45 -49.39 -5.77
N PHE A 6 3.47 -48.62 -4.67
CA PHE A 6 2.35 -48.18 -3.80
C PHE A 6 1.47 -49.22 -3.06
N LEU A 7 1.52 -49.19 -1.72
CA LEU A 7 0.40 -48.87 -0.81
C LEU A 7 0.83 -49.20 0.63
N LEU A 8 0.82 -48.21 1.54
CA LEU A 8 0.26 -48.43 2.88
C LEU A 8 -0.08 -47.06 3.50
N LEU A 9 -1.29 -46.60 3.20
CA LEU A 9 -2.06 -45.65 3.98
C LEU A 9 -2.87 -46.47 4.97
N ALA A 10 -2.67 -46.26 6.27
CA ALA A 10 -3.67 -46.56 7.30
C ALA A 10 -3.28 -45.93 8.64
N LEU A 11 -3.66 -44.67 8.83
CA LEU A 11 -4.18 -44.23 10.11
C LEU A 11 -5.32 -43.26 9.83
N VAL A 12 -6.52 -43.83 9.98
CA VAL A 12 -7.82 -43.24 9.76
C VAL A 12 -8.07 -42.17 10.82
N GLY A 13 -7.91 -40.91 10.44
CA GLY A 13 -8.64 -39.81 11.05
C GLY A 13 -9.93 -39.61 10.27
N HIS A 14 -11.07 -39.79 10.93
CA HIS A 14 -12.40 -39.69 10.32
C HIS A 14 -12.54 -38.33 9.61
N ALA A 15 -12.79 -38.36 8.30
CA ALA A 15 -13.36 -37.23 7.58
C ALA A 15 -14.76 -36.98 8.16
N THR A 16 -14.83 -36.07 9.12
CA THR A 16 -16.08 -35.44 9.51
C THR A 16 -16.48 -34.48 8.39
N ALA A 17 -17.78 -34.41 8.13
CA ALA A 17 -18.41 -33.81 6.97
C ALA A 17 -17.83 -32.44 6.55
N ASP A 18 -17.42 -32.37 5.28
CA ASP A 18 -17.60 -31.26 4.32
C ASP A 18 -17.39 -29.81 4.80
N GLU A 19 -16.39 -29.56 5.64
CA GLU A 19 -15.84 -28.22 5.77
C GLU A 19 -14.86 -27.94 4.63
N THR A 20 -15.29 -27.11 3.68
CA THR A 20 -14.40 -26.62 2.62
C THR A 20 -13.23 -25.86 3.23
N ALA A 21 -12.05 -25.92 2.60
CA ALA A 21 -10.86 -25.19 3.05
C ALA A 21 -11.15 -23.69 3.26
N ASP A 22 -12.01 -23.12 2.41
CA ASP A 22 -12.44 -21.72 2.51
C ASP A 22 -13.21 -21.44 3.82
N LYS A 23 -14.11 -22.35 4.24
CA LYS A 23 -14.84 -22.20 5.51
C LYS A 23 -13.89 -22.24 6.70
N VAL A 24 -12.96 -23.20 6.72
CA VAL A 24 -11.98 -23.32 7.80
C VAL A 24 -11.03 -22.12 7.83
N ALA A 25 -10.62 -21.62 6.66
CA ALA A 25 -9.80 -20.41 6.54
C ALA A 25 -10.53 -19.17 7.10
N GLU A 26 -11.83 -19.04 6.86
CA GLU A 26 -12.66 -17.98 7.45
C GLU A 26 -12.72 -18.05 8.97
N GLU A 27 -12.93 -19.24 9.53
CA GLU A 27 -12.96 -19.47 10.99
C GLU A 27 -11.62 -19.11 11.65
N LEU A 28 -10.51 -19.56 11.05
CA LEU A 28 -9.16 -19.26 11.53
C LEU A 28 -8.83 -17.76 11.42
N ALA A 29 -9.25 -17.10 10.35
CA ALA A 29 -9.09 -15.65 10.23
C ALA A 29 -9.95 -14.89 11.26
N ALA A 30 -11.13 -15.39 11.61
CA ALA A 30 -11.93 -14.82 12.69
C ALA A 30 -11.26 -15.00 14.06
N ALA A 31 -10.56 -16.12 14.29
CA ALA A 31 -9.73 -16.32 15.49
C ALA A 31 -8.54 -15.33 15.53
N TYR A 32 -7.89 -15.10 14.39
CA TYR A 32 -6.83 -14.09 14.23
C TYR A 32 -7.31 -12.67 14.54
N LYS A 33 -8.51 -12.30 14.10
CA LYS A 33 -9.11 -11.00 14.41
C LYS A 33 -9.40 -10.83 15.91
N LYS A 34 -9.71 -11.91 16.62
CA LYS A 34 -10.03 -11.89 18.06
C LYS A 34 -8.79 -11.87 18.96
N THR A 35 -7.60 -12.17 18.43
CA THR A 35 -6.40 -12.34 19.26
C THR A 35 -5.80 -11.04 19.76
N GLY A 36 -6.25 -9.88 19.28
CA GLY A 36 -5.80 -8.56 19.71
C GLY A 36 -4.33 -8.24 19.39
N GLY A 37 -3.56 -9.20 18.88
CA GLY A 37 -2.14 -9.10 18.60
C GLY A 37 -1.38 -10.36 19.01
N PHE A 38 -0.12 -10.45 18.60
CA PHE A 38 0.76 -11.56 18.97
C PHE A 38 2.24 -11.15 18.92
N ILE A 39 3.10 -11.93 19.57
CA ILE A 39 4.54 -11.99 19.31
C ILE A 39 4.88 -13.45 18.98
N ALA A 40 5.43 -13.68 17.80
CA ALA A 40 5.88 -14.99 17.35
C ALA A 40 7.34 -14.90 16.85
N LYS A 41 8.12 -15.93 17.17
CA LYS A 41 9.46 -16.13 16.63
C LYS A 41 9.42 -17.29 15.67
N TYR A 42 10.04 -17.16 14.52
CA TYR A 42 10.10 -18.17 13.48
C TYR A 42 11.54 -18.52 13.17
N HIS A 43 11.75 -19.78 12.80
CA HIS A 43 13.05 -20.28 12.35
C HIS A 43 12.90 -21.08 11.06
N SER A 44 13.89 -20.96 10.20
CA SER A 44 14.05 -21.77 8.99
C SER A 44 15.51 -22.08 8.75
N GLU A 45 15.83 -23.32 8.41
CA GLU A 45 17.18 -23.75 8.05
C GLU A 45 17.19 -24.38 6.66
N SER A 46 18.20 -24.05 5.85
CA SER A 46 18.45 -24.70 4.56
C SER A 46 19.92 -24.58 4.16
N LYS A 47 20.57 -25.74 3.89
CA LYS A 47 21.93 -25.84 3.33
C LYS A 47 22.95 -24.90 4.02
N GLY A 48 23.00 -24.94 5.35
CA GLY A 48 23.93 -24.13 6.15
C GLY A 48 23.55 -22.66 6.30
N ARG A 49 22.38 -22.23 5.79
CA ARG A 49 21.81 -20.91 6.06
C ARG A 49 20.69 -21.05 7.08
N THR A 50 20.68 -20.17 8.06
CA THR A 50 19.57 -20.05 9.00
C THR A 50 18.87 -18.72 8.83
N LEU A 51 17.60 -18.72 9.17
CA LEU A 51 16.78 -17.54 9.22
C LEU A 51 16.02 -17.56 10.53
N ASP A 52 16.13 -16.48 11.27
CA ASP A 52 15.32 -16.21 12.45
C ASP A 52 14.48 -14.96 12.18
N ALA A 53 13.18 -15.03 12.42
CA ALA A 53 12.30 -13.87 12.28
C ALA A 53 11.47 -13.68 13.55
N THR A 54 11.38 -12.46 14.04
CA THR A 54 10.43 -12.07 15.10
C THR A 54 9.38 -11.19 14.47
N VAL A 55 8.11 -11.54 14.62
CA VAL A 55 6.96 -10.71 14.21
C VAL A 55 6.11 -10.42 15.43
N ALA A 56 5.80 -9.14 15.62
CA ALA A 56 4.99 -8.65 16.70
C ALA A 56 3.95 -7.65 16.19
N LEU A 57 2.74 -7.76 16.70
CA LEU A 57 1.60 -6.91 16.36
C LEU A 57 0.77 -6.69 17.63
N ASP A 58 0.36 -5.44 17.85
CA ASP A 58 -0.70 -5.05 18.76
C ASP A 58 -1.82 -4.39 17.94
N MET A 59 -2.92 -5.11 17.76
CA MET A 59 -4.02 -4.65 16.89
C MET A 59 -4.74 -3.42 17.46
N THR A 60 -4.74 -3.26 18.79
CA THR A 60 -5.40 -2.12 19.45
C THR A 60 -4.69 -0.80 19.17
N SER A 61 -3.36 -0.75 19.28
CA SER A 61 -2.59 0.45 18.97
C SER A 61 -2.14 0.55 17.52
N GLY A 62 -2.27 -0.54 16.74
CA GLY A 62 -1.73 -0.66 15.39
C GLY A 62 -0.19 -0.73 15.36
N LEU A 63 0.45 -0.94 16.51
CA LEU A 63 1.90 -1.04 16.61
C LEU A 63 2.36 -2.42 16.12
N MET A 64 3.44 -2.44 15.36
CA MET A 64 4.05 -3.65 14.85
C MET A 64 5.56 -3.52 14.79
N VAL A 65 6.20 -4.66 14.98
CA VAL A 65 7.64 -4.81 14.92
C VAL A 65 7.95 -6.11 14.19
N SER A 66 8.91 -6.06 13.28
CA SER A 66 9.46 -7.19 12.59
C SER A 66 10.99 -7.09 12.59
N GLU A 67 11.66 -8.18 12.92
CA GLU A 67 13.09 -8.36 12.70
C GLU A 67 13.31 -9.68 11.97
N THR A 68 14.16 -9.68 10.96
CA THR A 68 14.62 -10.87 10.25
C THR A 68 16.14 -10.89 10.29
N ASN A 69 16.71 -11.97 10.77
CA ASN A 69 18.14 -12.22 10.77
C ASN A 69 18.44 -13.40 9.84
N ILE A 70 19.18 -13.16 8.77
CA ILE A 70 19.62 -14.18 7.84
C ILE A 70 21.10 -14.42 8.06
N LEU A 71 21.44 -15.63 8.52
CA LEU A 71 22.81 -16.07 8.69
C LEU A 71 23.21 -16.94 7.50
N ASN A 72 24.35 -16.60 6.91
CA ASN A 72 24.97 -17.37 5.84
C ASN A 72 26.47 -17.48 6.16
N PRO A 73 27.07 -18.67 6.23
CA PRO A 73 28.49 -18.82 6.54
C PRO A 73 29.43 -18.10 5.57
N GLU A 74 28.97 -17.81 4.35
CA GLU A 74 29.75 -17.14 3.30
C GLU A 74 29.55 -15.62 3.26
N LYS A 75 28.63 -15.06 4.05
CA LYS A 75 28.29 -13.63 4.01
C LYS A 75 28.10 -13.06 5.42
N PRO A 76 28.34 -11.75 5.63
CA PRO A 76 27.90 -11.10 6.86
C PRO A 76 26.41 -11.33 7.11
N ALA A 77 26.01 -11.38 8.39
CA ALA A 77 24.61 -11.48 8.78
C ALA A 77 23.81 -10.34 8.15
N ASP A 78 22.70 -10.67 7.49
CA ASP A 78 21.77 -9.68 6.91
C ASP A 78 20.60 -9.52 7.88
N ILE A 79 20.60 -8.40 8.59
CA ILE A 79 19.54 -8.05 9.53
C ILE A 79 18.63 -7.02 8.88
N GLY A 80 17.38 -7.42 8.66
CA GLY A 80 16.29 -6.56 8.24
C GLY A 80 15.37 -6.25 9.42
N ARG A 81 15.07 -4.98 9.67
CA ARG A 81 14.08 -4.56 10.67
C ARG A 81 13.02 -3.72 10.04
N MET A 82 11.84 -3.78 10.63
CA MET A 82 10.73 -2.97 10.21
C MET A 82 9.83 -2.71 11.42
N TRP A 83 9.51 -1.45 11.67
CA TRP A 83 8.69 -1.06 12.82
C TRP A 83 7.92 0.21 12.50
N ASN A 84 6.75 0.37 13.09
CA ASN A 84 6.08 1.67 13.10
C ASN A 84 6.15 2.30 14.49
N ILE A 85 5.95 3.61 14.52
CA ILE A 85 5.56 4.35 15.72
C ILE A 85 4.06 4.64 15.59
N PRO A 86 3.33 4.90 16.70
CA PRO A 86 1.95 5.32 16.62
C PRO A 86 1.81 6.52 15.65
N GLY A 87 1.02 6.34 14.57
CA GLY A 87 0.92 7.27 13.44
C GLY A 87 1.13 6.58 12.09
N ASP A 88 1.22 7.37 11.01
CA ASP A 88 1.42 6.87 9.63
C ASP A 88 2.90 6.88 9.22
N VAL A 89 3.76 6.37 10.11
CA VAL A 89 5.20 6.30 9.87
C VAL A 89 5.70 4.88 10.11
N VAL A 90 6.21 4.28 9.03
CA VAL A 90 6.90 3.00 9.05
C VAL A 90 8.39 3.23 8.82
N TYR A 91 9.22 2.60 9.63
CA TYR A 91 10.65 2.56 9.43
C TYR A 91 11.05 1.17 8.93
N MET A 92 12.00 1.14 8.00
CA MET A 92 12.64 -0.09 7.55
C MET A 92 14.14 0.09 7.68
N GLN A 93 14.84 -0.89 8.22
CA GLN A 93 16.29 -0.90 8.29
C GLN A 93 16.83 -2.16 7.61
N ARG A 94 17.90 -2.00 6.83
CA ARG A 94 18.69 -3.12 6.31
C ARG A 94 20.17 -2.76 6.41
N GLY A 95 20.91 -3.51 7.22
CA GLY A 95 22.27 -3.12 7.61
C GLY A 95 22.28 -1.74 8.29
N ASP A 96 23.18 -0.85 7.84
CA ASP A 96 23.32 0.50 8.39
C ASP A 96 22.35 1.53 7.78
N HIS A 97 21.49 1.11 6.85
CA HIS A 97 20.56 2.00 6.17
C HIS A 97 19.17 1.92 6.80
N THR A 98 18.68 3.05 7.30
CA THR A 98 17.30 3.21 7.77
C THR A 98 16.52 4.09 6.81
N PHE A 99 15.35 3.61 6.42
CA PHE A 99 14.35 4.27 5.59
C PHE A 99 13.16 4.66 6.45
N LYS A 100 12.56 5.81 6.13
CA LYS A 100 11.30 6.28 6.72
C LYS A 100 10.27 6.35 5.61
N ILE A 101 9.15 5.70 5.86
CA ILE A 101 7.98 5.68 4.98
C ILE A 101 6.88 6.42 5.71
N GLU A 102 6.45 7.54 5.13
CA GLU A 102 5.33 8.35 5.61
C GLU A 102 4.17 8.22 4.63
N GLY A 103 2.93 8.29 5.12
CA GLY A 103 1.74 8.39 4.27
C GLY A 103 1.26 7.08 3.65
N MET A 104 1.89 5.95 3.97
CA MET A 104 1.60 4.66 3.34
C MET A 104 0.23 4.12 3.73
N LEU A 105 -0.19 4.29 5.00
CA LEU A 105 -1.53 3.89 5.42
C LEU A 105 -2.59 4.71 4.71
N GLU A 106 -2.42 6.03 4.64
CA GLU A 106 -3.38 6.91 3.98
C GLU A 106 -3.50 6.62 2.48
N ASP A 107 -2.38 6.36 1.80
CA ASP A 107 -2.38 5.89 0.41
C ASP A 107 -3.14 4.58 0.26
N LEU A 108 -2.85 3.58 1.10
CA LEU A 108 -3.55 2.29 1.08
C LEU A 108 -5.05 2.45 1.37
N LYS A 109 -5.44 3.37 2.27
CA LYS A 109 -6.85 3.71 2.57
C LYS A 109 -7.57 4.21 1.34
N PHE A 110 -6.99 5.14 0.60
CA PHE A 110 -7.60 5.62 -0.62
C PHE A 110 -7.65 4.58 -1.71
N LEU A 111 -6.52 3.93 -2.00
CA LEU A 111 -6.46 2.93 -3.06
C LEU A 111 -7.49 1.82 -2.82
N ASN A 112 -7.65 1.39 -1.58
CA ASN A 112 -8.68 0.44 -1.19
C ASN A 112 -10.10 0.98 -1.42
N ARG A 113 -10.42 2.16 -0.88
CA ARG A 113 -11.75 2.76 -1.03
C ARG A 113 -12.10 2.99 -2.50
N PHE A 114 -11.12 3.35 -3.32
CA PHE A 114 -11.25 3.50 -4.76
C PHE A 114 -11.47 2.15 -5.47
N SER A 115 -10.60 1.16 -5.25
CA SER A 115 -10.73 -0.20 -5.80
C SER A 115 -12.08 -0.83 -5.47
N ASN A 116 -12.58 -0.60 -4.25
CA ASN A 116 -13.90 -1.05 -3.82
C ASN A 116 -15.01 -0.31 -4.57
N ALA A 117 -14.96 1.01 -4.68
CA ALA A 117 -15.96 1.77 -5.44
C ALA A 117 -16.08 1.27 -6.89
N VAL A 118 -14.95 0.93 -7.51
CA VAL A 118 -14.90 0.39 -8.87
C VAL A 118 -15.37 -1.08 -8.94
N SER A 119 -14.99 -1.92 -7.98
CA SER A 119 -15.25 -3.38 -8.01
C SER A 119 -16.64 -3.78 -7.48
N TYR A 120 -17.24 -3.06 -6.53
CA TYR A 120 -18.52 -3.45 -5.90
C TYR A 120 -19.76 -3.11 -6.71
N ALA A 121 -19.65 -2.37 -7.80
CA ALA A 121 -20.79 -2.13 -8.70
C ALA A 121 -21.11 -3.35 -9.60
N TRP A 122 -20.64 -4.56 -9.23
CA TRP A 122 -20.88 -5.84 -9.90
C TRP A 122 -21.63 -6.88 -9.04
N THR A 123 -21.94 -6.59 -7.77
CA THR A 123 -22.87 -7.43 -7.01
C THR A 123 -24.30 -7.16 -7.48
N PRO A 124 -25.04 -8.17 -8.00
CA PRO A 124 -26.46 -8.02 -8.30
C PRO A 124 -27.20 -7.56 -7.02
N TYR A 125 -28.22 -6.75 -7.24
CA TYR A 125 -28.88 -5.78 -6.33
C TYR A 125 -29.44 -6.31 -4.98
N ASP A 126 -29.10 -7.51 -4.52
CA ASP A 126 -29.56 -8.13 -3.26
C ASP A 126 -28.44 -8.47 -2.26
N ALA A 127 -27.16 -8.24 -2.58
CA ALA A 127 -26.10 -8.36 -1.59
C ALA A 127 -26.09 -7.10 -0.70
N LYS A 128 -26.51 -7.25 0.57
CA LYS A 128 -26.43 -6.22 1.62
C LYS A 128 -25.15 -5.40 1.48
N ALA A 129 -25.28 -4.06 1.55
CA ALA A 129 -24.14 -3.14 1.62
C ALA A 129 -23.02 -3.72 2.49
N PRO A 130 -21.75 -3.72 2.05
CA PRO A 130 -20.69 -4.31 2.84
C PRO A 130 -20.65 -3.65 4.23
N PRO A 131 -20.32 -4.43 5.29
CA PRO A 131 -20.16 -3.89 6.63
C PRO A 131 -19.19 -2.72 6.56
N SER A 132 -19.54 -1.61 7.22
CA SER A 132 -18.77 -0.36 7.41
C SER A 132 -17.40 -0.33 6.72
N ILE A 133 -17.15 0.65 5.84
CA ILE A 133 -15.82 0.96 5.29
C ILE A 133 -14.82 1.04 6.45
N GLN A 134 -14.09 -0.03 6.73
CA GLN A 134 -13.04 -0.05 7.75
C GLN A 134 -11.76 0.36 7.06
N ASP A 135 -11.12 1.39 7.60
CA ASP A 135 -9.83 1.87 7.16
C ASP A 135 -8.82 0.70 7.14
N PRO A 136 -8.08 0.48 6.04
CA PRO A 136 -7.05 -0.54 6.03
C PRO A 136 -6.07 -0.36 7.18
N THR A 137 -5.79 -1.49 7.79
CA THR A 137 -4.80 -1.63 8.85
C THR A 137 -3.65 -2.45 8.30
N LEU A 138 -2.46 -2.22 8.85
CA LEU A 138 -1.32 -3.05 8.52
C LEU A 138 -1.44 -4.35 9.31
N VAL A 139 -1.38 -5.47 8.59
CA VAL A 139 -1.34 -6.81 9.14
C VAL A 139 0.08 -7.31 9.07
N GLY A 140 0.64 -7.68 10.23
CA GLY A 140 1.97 -8.27 10.32
C GLY A 140 1.95 -9.78 10.10
N GLY A 141 2.92 -10.29 9.35
CA GLY A 141 3.12 -11.73 9.23
C GLY A 141 4.43 -12.09 8.55
N THR A 142 4.69 -13.40 8.52
CA THR A 142 5.79 -14.02 7.79
C THR A 142 5.25 -15.19 6.98
N MET A 143 5.70 -15.31 5.72
CA MET A 143 5.46 -16.44 4.83
C MET A 143 6.75 -16.77 4.06
N LEU A 144 7.01 -18.05 3.79
CA LEU A 144 7.98 -18.48 2.79
C LEU A 144 7.39 -18.32 1.39
N THR A 145 8.24 -17.95 0.44
CA THR A 145 7.95 -17.98 -1.00
C THR A 145 8.93 -18.92 -1.70
N THR A 146 8.66 -19.29 -2.95
CA THR A 146 9.55 -20.13 -3.76
C THR A 146 10.94 -19.53 -3.95
N GLU A 147 11.03 -18.19 -3.96
CA GLU A 147 12.27 -17.41 -4.14
C GLU A 147 12.91 -16.97 -2.83
N GLY A 148 12.21 -17.06 -1.69
CA GLY A 148 12.70 -16.52 -0.43
C GLY A 148 11.69 -16.52 0.71
N MET A 149 11.57 -15.38 1.37
CA MET A 149 10.63 -15.18 2.47
C MET A 149 10.06 -13.77 2.37
N THR A 150 8.75 -13.67 2.54
CA THR A 150 8.05 -12.41 2.73
C THR A 150 7.76 -12.26 4.22
N THR A 151 8.54 -11.43 4.89
CA THR A 151 8.15 -10.88 6.19
C THR A 151 7.83 -9.42 5.97
N GLY A 152 6.63 -9.02 6.36
CA GLY A 152 6.13 -7.74 5.89
C GLY A 152 4.80 -7.36 6.51
N PHE A 153 4.43 -6.12 6.21
CA PHE A 153 3.10 -5.61 6.49
C PHE A 153 2.28 -5.73 5.21
N ALA A 154 1.08 -6.29 5.30
CA ALA A 154 0.09 -6.14 4.25
C ALA A 154 -0.95 -5.10 4.69
N GLY A 155 -1.29 -4.17 3.81
CA GLY A 155 -2.54 -3.43 3.97
C GLY A 155 -3.71 -4.37 3.72
N SER A 156 -4.50 -4.67 4.74
CA SER A 156 -5.74 -5.45 4.56
C SER A 156 -6.95 -4.54 4.47
N THR A 157 -7.83 -4.82 3.52
CA THR A 157 -8.82 -3.87 3.01
C THR A 157 -10.22 -3.97 3.58
N SER A 158 -10.55 -5.00 4.37
CA SER A 158 -11.89 -5.07 4.98
C SER A 158 -12.05 -6.12 6.09
N ASP A 159 -11.06 -6.97 6.34
CA ASP A 159 -11.00 -7.85 7.50
C ASP A 159 -9.54 -8.08 7.87
N TRP A 160 -9.22 -8.16 9.17
CA TRP A 160 -7.88 -8.55 9.63
C TRP A 160 -7.62 -10.01 9.22
N LYS A 161 -7.28 -10.20 7.95
CA LYS A 161 -6.92 -11.48 7.36
C LYS A 161 -5.40 -11.58 7.42
N PRO A 162 -4.84 -12.61 8.07
CA PRO A 162 -3.40 -12.82 8.12
C PRO A 162 -2.82 -13.11 6.72
N LEU A 163 -1.50 -12.92 6.55
CA LEU A 163 -0.83 -13.09 5.24
C LEU A 163 -1.10 -14.45 4.58
N TRP A 164 -1.25 -15.51 5.38
CA TRP A 164 -1.51 -16.87 4.89
C TRP A 164 -2.94 -17.06 4.34
N TRP A 165 -3.89 -16.17 4.65
CA TRP A 165 -5.32 -16.41 4.39
C TRP A 165 -5.61 -16.62 2.90
N LYS A 166 -5.05 -15.79 2.01
CA LYS A 166 -5.23 -15.96 0.56
C LYS A 166 -4.59 -17.25 0.04
N SER A 167 -3.44 -17.63 0.60
CA SER A 167 -2.69 -18.82 0.19
C SER A 167 -3.49 -20.12 0.37
N VAL A 168 -4.34 -20.19 1.38
CA VAL A 168 -5.11 -21.40 1.69
C VAL A 168 -6.45 -21.47 0.94
N GLN A 169 -6.91 -20.37 0.33
CA GLN A 169 -8.16 -20.34 -0.44
C GLN A 169 -8.07 -21.23 -1.67
N GLY A 170 -9.10 -22.04 -1.89
CA GLY A 170 -9.12 -23.02 -2.96
C GLY A 170 -8.05 -24.12 -2.83
N GLY A 171 -7.42 -24.25 -1.66
CA GLY A 171 -6.60 -25.39 -1.27
C GLY A 171 -7.43 -26.53 -0.68
N THR A 172 -6.77 -27.49 -0.03
CA THR A 172 -7.44 -28.60 0.66
C THR A 172 -6.96 -28.72 2.11
N VAL A 173 -7.86 -29.11 3.01
CA VAL A 173 -7.48 -29.45 4.39
C VAL A 173 -6.84 -30.83 4.38
N GLN A 174 -5.55 -30.90 4.68
CA GLN A 174 -4.79 -32.16 4.67
C GLN A 174 -4.83 -32.85 6.03
N ALA A 175 -4.75 -32.07 7.11
CA ALA A 175 -4.80 -32.57 8.48
C ALA A 175 -5.45 -31.53 9.39
N GLN A 176 -6.15 -32.00 10.42
CA GLN A 176 -6.72 -31.13 11.44
C GLN A 176 -6.72 -31.81 12.80
N SER A 177 -6.46 -31.03 13.84
CA SER A 177 -6.59 -31.39 15.25
C SER A 177 -7.35 -30.28 15.99
N PRO A 178 -7.71 -30.47 17.27
CA PRO A 178 -8.27 -29.40 18.10
C PRO A 178 -7.36 -28.16 18.20
N GLU A 179 -6.04 -28.35 18.07
CA GLU A 179 -5.03 -27.29 18.23
C GLU A 179 -4.68 -26.59 16.92
N SER A 180 -4.74 -27.30 15.77
CA SER A 180 -4.26 -26.75 14.50
C SER A 180 -4.93 -27.33 13.26
N VAL A 181 -4.80 -26.63 12.14
CA VAL A 181 -5.22 -27.08 10.81
C VAL A 181 -4.06 -26.95 9.85
N THR A 182 -3.81 -27.97 9.04
CA THR A 182 -2.83 -27.94 7.95
C THR A 182 -3.53 -27.99 6.60
N PHE A 183 -3.25 -26.97 5.79
CA PHE A 183 -3.71 -26.85 4.42
C PHE A 183 -2.62 -27.29 3.45
N GLN A 184 -3.00 -27.98 2.40
CA GLN A 184 -2.23 -28.07 1.16
C GLN A 184 -2.70 -26.94 0.24
N THR A 185 -1.78 -26.01 -0.03
CA THR A 185 -2.02 -24.86 -0.90
C THR A 185 -1.54 -25.12 -2.33
N LYS A 186 -1.91 -24.25 -3.27
CA LYS A 186 -1.46 -24.32 -4.67
C LYS A 186 -0.01 -23.84 -4.83
N ASP A 187 0.33 -22.70 -4.23
CA ASP A 187 1.58 -21.99 -4.49
C ASP A 187 2.56 -22.00 -3.30
N ASP A 188 2.05 -22.15 -2.07
CA ASP A 188 2.80 -21.92 -0.83
C ASP A 188 3.14 -23.21 -0.05
N GLY A 189 2.86 -24.37 -0.65
CA GLY A 189 3.07 -25.68 -0.05
C GLY A 189 2.11 -26.00 1.09
N LEU A 190 2.63 -26.60 2.17
CA LEU A 190 1.88 -26.95 3.37
C LEU A 190 1.89 -25.79 4.36
N VAL A 191 0.71 -25.38 4.82
CA VAL A 191 0.52 -24.26 5.74
C VAL A 191 -0.26 -24.75 6.97
N THR A 192 0.38 -24.74 8.15
CA THR A 192 -0.21 -25.15 9.42
C THR A 192 -0.52 -23.94 10.30
N ILE A 193 -1.78 -23.78 10.68
CA ILE A 193 -2.32 -22.64 11.43
C ILE A 193 -2.86 -23.11 12.78
N GLU A 194 -2.60 -22.35 13.84
CA GLU A 194 -3.18 -22.59 15.17
C GLU A 194 -4.67 -22.23 15.20
N ARG A 195 -5.52 -23.13 15.70
CA ARG A 195 -6.97 -22.88 15.77
C ARG A 195 -7.34 -21.78 16.76
N ALA A 196 -6.66 -21.72 17.90
CA ALA A 196 -6.98 -20.77 18.97
C ALA A 196 -6.72 -19.31 18.58
N SER A 197 -5.68 -19.07 17.78
CA SER A 197 -5.20 -17.74 17.45
C SER A 197 -5.26 -17.39 15.97
N GLY A 198 -5.39 -18.36 15.07
CA GLY A 198 -5.23 -18.13 13.64
C GLY A 198 -3.81 -17.74 13.22
N VAL A 199 -2.81 -17.91 14.08
CA VAL A 199 -1.40 -17.60 13.78
C VAL A 199 -0.74 -18.76 13.03
N LEU A 200 0.12 -18.44 12.06
CA LEU A 200 0.94 -19.43 11.36
C LEU A 200 1.88 -20.13 12.34
N LEU A 201 1.79 -21.46 12.44
CA LEU A 201 2.70 -22.29 13.23
C LEU A 201 3.85 -22.82 12.38
N LYS A 202 3.55 -23.24 11.15
CA LYS A 202 4.53 -23.89 10.28
C LYS A 202 4.14 -23.71 8.82
N GLN A 203 5.13 -23.50 7.97
CA GLN A 203 4.99 -23.58 6.52
C GLN A 203 6.12 -24.43 5.94
N SER A 204 5.79 -25.32 5.01
CA SER A 204 6.77 -26.09 4.24
C SER A 204 6.51 -25.93 2.75
N THR A 205 7.47 -25.38 2.02
CA THR A 205 7.37 -25.13 0.58
C THR A 205 8.60 -25.66 -0.16
N PRO A 206 8.47 -26.25 -1.36
CA PRO A 206 9.62 -26.55 -2.21
C PRO A 206 10.27 -25.24 -2.70
N ASN A 207 11.59 -25.14 -2.59
CA ASN A 207 12.32 -24.07 -3.25
C ASN A 207 12.50 -24.35 -4.76
N GLN A 208 13.05 -23.39 -5.50
CA GLN A 208 13.35 -23.53 -6.94
C GLN A 208 14.22 -24.76 -7.28
N ALA A 209 15.02 -25.25 -6.33
CA ALA A 209 15.86 -26.44 -6.50
C ALA A 209 15.15 -27.75 -6.11
N GLY A 210 13.85 -27.71 -5.80
CA GLY A 210 13.02 -28.87 -5.43
C GLY A 210 13.21 -29.37 -3.99
N SER A 211 14.09 -28.76 -3.19
CA SER A 211 14.26 -29.11 -1.78
C SER A 211 13.23 -28.39 -0.90
N ILE A 212 12.66 -29.10 0.08
CA ILE A 212 11.69 -28.53 1.00
C ILE A 212 12.39 -27.58 1.98
N ARG A 213 11.89 -26.35 2.05
CA ARG A 213 12.23 -25.38 3.09
C ARG A 213 11.08 -25.29 4.06
N THR A 214 11.40 -25.32 5.35
CA THR A 214 10.41 -25.21 6.42
C THR A 214 10.66 -23.96 7.24
N LEU A 215 9.60 -23.22 7.50
CA LEU A 215 9.52 -22.16 8.49
C LEU A 215 8.66 -22.68 9.64
N SER A 216 9.10 -22.55 10.87
CA SER A 216 8.34 -23.01 12.03
C SER A 216 8.48 -22.05 13.20
N VAL A 217 7.39 -21.88 13.94
CA VAL A 217 7.40 -21.10 15.17
C VAL A 217 8.38 -21.73 16.18
N GLN A 218 9.14 -20.89 16.86
CA GLN A 218 10.09 -21.25 17.90
C GLN A 218 9.54 -20.82 19.24
N GLY A 219 9.24 -21.79 20.10
CA GLY A 219 8.70 -21.55 21.42
C GLY A 219 7.24 -21.04 21.41
N PRO A 220 6.76 -20.53 22.55
CA PRO A 220 5.37 -20.13 22.71
C PRO A 220 5.06 -18.82 21.97
N ILE A 221 3.88 -18.76 21.35
CA ILE A 221 3.30 -17.52 20.83
C ILE A 221 2.73 -16.74 22.02
N ILE A 222 3.12 -15.47 22.13
CA ILE A 222 2.55 -14.56 23.13
C ILE A 222 1.35 -13.87 22.50
N LEU A 223 0.14 -14.21 22.95
CA LEU A 223 -1.10 -13.58 22.48
C LEU A 223 -1.42 -12.31 23.30
N ASN A 224 -2.12 -11.35 22.70
CA ASN A 224 -2.47 -10.07 23.32
C ASN A 224 -1.28 -9.41 24.06
N PRO A 225 -0.13 -9.19 23.39
CA PRO A 225 1.08 -8.74 24.06
C PRO A 225 0.97 -7.31 24.65
N GLY A 226 0.06 -6.50 24.10
CA GLY A 226 -0.08 -5.09 24.46
C GLY A 226 0.99 -4.21 23.82
N LYS A 227 0.64 -2.93 23.63
CA LYS A 227 1.50 -1.90 23.03
C LYS A 227 2.91 -1.85 23.63
N GLU A 228 3.04 -1.92 24.95
CA GLU A 228 4.31 -1.78 25.66
C GLU A 228 5.28 -2.93 25.33
N ARG A 229 4.79 -4.16 25.30
CA ARG A 229 5.61 -5.34 25.02
C ARG A 229 6.03 -5.40 23.55
N VAL A 230 5.18 -4.94 22.65
CA VAL A 230 5.53 -4.80 21.23
C VAL A 230 6.55 -3.67 21.05
N ALA A 231 6.35 -2.51 21.68
CA ALA A 231 7.28 -1.38 21.61
C ALA A 231 8.67 -1.72 22.20
N ALA A 232 8.72 -2.56 23.24
CA ALA A 232 9.97 -3.01 23.84
C ALA A 232 10.91 -3.71 22.84
N LEU A 233 10.36 -4.33 21.78
CA LEU A 233 11.15 -5.04 20.76
C LEU A 233 11.95 -4.09 19.86
N SER A 234 11.51 -2.84 19.72
CA SER A 234 12.19 -1.84 18.89
C SER A 234 12.98 -0.80 19.71
N VAL A 235 13.10 -1.00 21.02
CA VAL A 235 13.91 -0.13 21.89
C VAL A 235 15.37 -0.18 21.44
N GLY A 236 15.94 1.00 21.16
CA GLY A 236 17.32 1.14 20.70
C GLY A 236 17.50 1.03 19.19
N TRP A 237 16.43 0.79 18.42
CA TRP A 237 16.50 0.86 16.96
C TRP A 237 16.51 2.32 16.51
N SER A 238 17.58 2.72 15.82
CA SER A 238 17.79 4.12 15.46
C SER A 238 16.74 4.62 14.48
N THR A 239 16.05 5.69 14.86
CA THR A 239 15.32 6.59 13.95
C THR A 239 16.18 7.78 13.53
N ALA A 240 17.41 7.88 14.04
CA ALA A 240 18.33 9.00 13.89
C ALA A 240 19.45 8.65 12.90
N THR A 241 19.15 8.79 11.61
CA THR A 241 20.08 8.91 10.44
C THR A 241 19.30 8.92 9.12
N VAL A 242 18.01 9.27 9.14
CA VAL A 242 17.17 9.18 7.95
C VAL A 242 17.51 10.33 7.01
N GLY A 243 18.44 10.08 6.08
CA GLY A 243 18.35 10.73 4.78
C GLY A 243 16.99 10.34 4.22
N VAL A 244 16.05 11.30 4.15
CA VAL A 244 14.73 11.09 3.55
C VAL A 244 14.93 10.82 2.07
N LYS A 245 15.29 9.59 1.71
CA LYS A 245 14.94 9.07 0.39
C LYS A 245 13.44 8.87 0.47
N GLY A 246 12.71 9.76 -0.19
CA GLY A 246 11.25 9.72 -0.21
C GLY A 246 10.78 8.30 -0.47
N SER A 247 9.75 7.88 0.26
CA SER A 247 9.07 6.59 0.16
C SER A 247 8.56 6.22 -1.24
N GLY A 248 8.79 7.09 -2.24
CA GLY A 248 8.35 6.99 -3.61
C GLY A 248 8.38 5.57 -4.14
N SER A 249 9.49 4.84 -4.12
CA SER A 249 9.53 3.53 -4.79
C SER A 249 8.49 2.53 -4.26
N LEU A 250 8.33 2.37 -2.94
CA LEU A 250 7.41 1.36 -2.40
C LEU A 250 5.93 1.78 -2.52
N THR A 251 5.62 3.04 -2.21
CA THR A 251 4.24 3.55 -2.35
C THR A 251 3.84 3.64 -3.83
N ASN A 252 4.77 4.01 -4.71
CA ASN A 252 4.51 4.09 -6.15
C ASN A 252 4.28 2.69 -6.74
N THR A 253 5.01 1.67 -6.29
CA THR A 253 4.74 0.27 -6.69
C THR A 253 3.38 -0.20 -6.20
N ALA A 254 3.02 0.07 -4.93
CA ALA A 254 1.72 -0.32 -4.40
C ALA A 254 0.56 0.33 -5.18
N ARG A 255 0.68 1.63 -5.49
CA ARG A 255 -0.29 2.34 -6.34
C ARG A 255 -0.36 1.73 -7.73
N ALA A 256 0.79 1.50 -8.37
CA ALA A 256 0.87 0.90 -9.70
C ALA A 256 0.15 -0.45 -9.76
N LEU A 257 0.40 -1.34 -8.79
CA LEU A 257 -0.24 -2.65 -8.72
C LEU A 257 -1.77 -2.56 -8.58
N GLN A 258 -2.28 -1.62 -7.78
CA GLN A 258 -3.73 -1.48 -7.58
C GLN A 258 -4.43 -0.90 -8.80
N PHE A 259 -3.88 0.13 -9.43
CA PHE A 259 -4.45 0.65 -10.67
C PHE A 259 -4.32 -0.35 -11.83
N GLN A 260 -3.23 -1.13 -11.87
CA GLN A 260 -3.06 -2.22 -12.84
C GLN A 260 -4.10 -3.34 -12.67
N ASP A 261 -4.49 -3.67 -11.43
CA ASP A 261 -5.58 -4.63 -11.16
C ASP A 261 -6.94 -4.11 -11.68
N ILE A 262 -7.21 -2.81 -11.52
CA ILE A 262 -8.41 -2.17 -12.07
C ILE A 262 -8.42 -2.26 -13.60
N ILE A 263 -7.31 -1.92 -14.26
CA ILE A 263 -7.16 -2.06 -15.71
C ILE A 263 -7.41 -3.51 -16.13
N ALA A 264 -6.74 -4.47 -15.48
CA ALA A 264 -6.87 -5.89 -15.81
C ALA A 264 -8.30 -6.43 -15.60
N LYS A 265 -9.03 -5.94 -14.58
CA LYS A 265 -10.44 -6.29 -14.38
C LYS A 265 -11.32 -5.79 -15.52
N LEU A 266 -11.08 -4.57 -16.00
CA LEU A 266 -11.82 -4.01 -17.13
C LEU A 266 -11.50 -4.78 -18.42
N GLU A 267 -10.23 -5.12 -18.67
CA GLU A 267 -9.81 -5.93 -19.80
C GLU A 267 -10.47 -7.31 -19.84
N ARG A 268 -10.76 -7.88 -18.67
CA ARG A 268 -11.47 -9.16 -18.50
C ARG A 268 -13.00 -9.02 -18.53
N GLY A 269 -13.53 -7.81 -18.73
CA GLY A 269 -14.97 -7.53 -18.74
C GLY A 269 -15.63 -7.65 -17.36
N LEU A 270 -14.86 -7.61 -16.28
CA LEU A 270 -15.37 -7.72 -14.90
C LEU A 270 -15.91 -6.39 -14.37
N ILE A 271 -15.49 -5.28 -14.96
CA ILE A 271 -15.96 -3.91 -14.69
C ILE A 271 -16.07 -3.14 -16.00
N ASP A 272 -16.74 -1.98 -15.99
CA ASP A 272 -16.88 -1.09 -17.13
C ASP A 272 -16.25 0.29 -16.86
N LEU A 273 -15.94 1.03 -17.92
CA LEU A 273 -15.24 2.31 -17.85
C LEU A 273 -16.05 3.37 -17.09
N GLY A 274 -17.38 3.39 -17.25
CA GLY A 274 -18.26 4.35 -16.60
C GLY A 274 -18.24 4.25 -15.07
N LYS A 275 -17.94 3.08 -14.51
CA LYS A 275 -17.71 2.90 -13.06
C LYS A 275 -16.41 3.53 -12.59
N ILE A 276 -15.35 3.44 -13.39
CA ILE A 276 -14.08 4.08 -13.08
C ILE A 276 -14.29 5.60 -13.08
N GLU A 277 -14.95 6.14 -14.11
CA GLU A 277 -15.30 7.56 -14.21
C GLU A 277 -16.11 8.05 -13.00
N LYS A 278 -17.19 7.33 -12.68
CA LYS A 278 -18.04 7.67 -11.53
C LYS A 278 -17.28 7.63 -10.20
N ALA A 279 -16.47 6.59 -9.98
CA ALA A 279 -15.67 6.46 -8.77
C ALA A 279 -14.62 7.57 -8.64
N LEU A 280 -14.03 8.01 -9.75
CA LEU A 280 -13.09 9.14 -9.77
C LEU A 280 -13.79 10.46 -9.44
N GLU A 281 -14.98 10.71 -10.00
CA GLU A 281 -15.75 11.94 -9.74
C GLU A 281 -16.27 12.00 -8.29
N GLU A 282 -16.89 10.94 -7.79
CA GLU A 282 -17.40 10.87 -6.41
C GLU A 282 -16.30 11.03 -5.35
N ARG A 283 -15.04 10.71 -5.71
CA ARG A 283 -13.87 10.78 -4.82
C ARG A 283 -12.89 11.87 -5.17
N LYS A 284 -13.26 12.84 -6.03
CA LYS A 284 -12.38 13.92 -6.46
C LYS A 284 -11.72 14.67 -5.30
N GLY A 285 -12.48 14.93 -4.22
CA GLY A 285 -11.94 15.57 -3.01
C GLY A 285 -10.88 14.73 -2.29
N GLU A 286 -11.10 13.41 -2.16
CA GLU A 286 -10.11 12.50 -1.56
C GLU A 286 -8.85 12.38 -2.42
N LEU A 287 -9.03 12.32 -3.75
CA LEU A 287 -7.94 12.30 -4.71
C LEU A 287 -7.06 13.55 -4.60
N HIS A 288 -7.67 14.73 -4.49
CA HIS A 288 -6.93 15.99 -4.31
C HIS A 288 -6.08 15.99 -3.03
N GLN A 289 -6.66 15.54 -1.91
CA GLN A 289 -5.94 15.49 -0.63
C GLN A 289 -4.71 14.58 -0.68
N ILE A 290 -4.79 13.50 -1.46
CA ILE A 290 -3.68 12.58 -1.64
C ILE A 290 -2.66 13.09 -2.65
N ALA A 291 -3.11 13.73 -3.73
CA ALA A 291 -2.23 14.40 -4.67
C ALA A 291 -1.35 15.45 -3.98
N ILE A 292 -1.89 16.21 -3.00
CA ILE A 292 -1.10 17.14 -2.16
C ILE A 292 0.06 16.42 -1.44
N LYS A 293 -0.19 15.23 -0.91
CA LYS A 293 0.83 14.44 -0.20
C LYS A 293 1.90 13.94 -1.15
N TRP A 294 1.49 13.41 -2.31
CA TRP A 294 2.40 12.97 -3.35
C TRP A 294 3.29 14.13 -3.81
N ALA A 295 2.68 15.27 -4.12
CA ALA A 295 3.36 16.48 -4.56
C ALA A 295 4.40 16.94 -3.56
N LYS A 296 4.10 16.98 -2.25
CA LYS A 296 5.07 17.39 -1.20
C LYS A 296 6.36 16.56 -1.20
N SER A 297 6.27 15.30 -1.59
CA SER A 297 7.39 14.35 -1.60
C SER A 297 8.11 14.23 -2.95
N GLY A 298 7.47 14.64 -4.05
CA GLY A 298 7.94 14.46 -5.43
C GLY A 298 9.15 15.32 -5.82
N GLU A 299 9.92 14.86 -6.81
CA GLU A 299 11.07 15.59 -7.34
C GLU A 299 10.62 16.80 -8.16
N LEU A 300 9.52 16.67 -8.90
CA LEU A 300 8.96 17.71 -9.75
C LEU A 300 8.60 18.92 -8.90
N SER A 301 7.95 18.74 -7.74
CA SER A 301 7.62 19.84 -6.82
C SER A 301 8.86 20.47 -6.16
N ARG A 302 9.97 19.73 -6.04
CA ARG A 302 11.23 20.20 -5.45
C ARG A 302 12.17 20.84 -6.46
N HIS A 303 11.79 20.85 -7.74
CA HIS A 303 12.64 21.36 -8.79
C HIS A 303 12.99 22.85 -8.57
N PRO A 304 14.27 23.25 -8.64
CA PRO A 304 14.71 24.60 -8.25
C PRO A 304 14.18 25.73 -9.15
N ARG A 305 13.63 25.39 -10.33
CA ARG A 305 13.10 26.38 -11.28
C ARG A 305 11.72 26.93 -10.92
N TRP A 306 11.05 26.40 -9.89
CA TRP A 306 9.69 26.86 -9.56
C TRP A 306 9.60 28.35 -9.29
N LYS A 307 10.58 28.94 -8.61
CA LYS A 307 10.60 30.39 -8.39
C LYS A 307 10.50 31.17 -9.71
N ALA A 308 11.35 30.84 -10.69
CA ALA A 308 11.34 31.49 -11.99
C ALA A 308 10.01 31.29 -12.74
N VAL A 309 9.42 30.09 -12.66
CA VAL A 309 8.10 29.82 -13.26
C VAL A 309 7.03 30.70 -12.61
N MET A 310 6.98 30.74 -11.28
CA MET A 310 5.98 31.51 -10.54
C MET A 310 6.16 33.03 -10.69
N ASP A 311 7.40 33.50 -10.87
CA ASP A 311 7.71 34.91 -11.17
C ASP A 311 7.13 35.30 -12.55
N VAL A 312 7.36 34.49 -13.59
CA VAL A 312 6.77 34.70 -14.93
C VAL A 312 5.24 34.69 -14.85
N CYS A 313 4.65 33.74 -14.13
CA CYS A 313 3.19 33.69 -13.97
C CYS A 313 2.66 34.92 -13.20
N LYS A 314 3.41 35.45 -12.23
CA LYS A 314 3.05 36.68 -11.50
C LYS A 314 3.14 37.91 -12.41
N GLU A 315 4.11 37.97 -13.31
CA GLU A 315 4.21 39.05 -14.32
C GLU A 315 3.04 39.02 -15.31
N GLU A 316 2.65 37.83 -15.78
CA GLU A 316 1.46 37.68 -16.64
C GLU A 316 0.17 38.05 -15.89
N ALA A 317 0.04 37.63 -14.63
CA ALA A 317 -1.07 38.05 -13.77
C ALA A 317 -1.16 39.57 -13.65
N ARG A 318 -0.01 40.26 -13.52
CA ARG A 318 0.04 41.72 -13.47
C ARG A 318 -0.45 42.35 -14.78
N LYS A 319 -0.08 41.79 -15.93
CA LYS A 319 -0.58 42.27 -17.24
C LYS A 319 -2.10 42.10 -17.35
N VAL A 320 -2.65 40.99 -16.86
CA VAL A 320 -4.11 40.76 -16.84
C VAL A 320 -4.81 41.76 -15.93
N TRP A 321 -4.28 41.96 -14.71
CA TRP A 321 -4.83 42.92 -13.75
C TRP A 321 -4.84 44.36 -14.27
N LEU A 322 -3.73 44.82 -14.85
CA LEU A 322 -3.61 46.18 -15.39
C LEU A 322 -4.63 46.46 -16.51
N LYS A 323 -5.01 45.44 -17.31
CA LYS A 323 -6.05 45.57 -18.34
C LYS A 323 -7.47 45.69 -17.78
N GLN A 324 -7.68 45.32 -16.52
CA GLN A 324 -8.99 45.39 -15.85
C GLN A 324 -9.19 46.70 -15.08
N LEU A 325 -8.13 47.50 -14.92
CA LEU A 325 -8.22 48.78 -14.23
C LEU A 325 -8.85 49.86 -15.13
N PRO A 326 -9.58 50.83 -14.56
CA PRO A 326 -10.04 51.99 -15.30
C PRO A 326 -8.86 52.80 -15.86
N ASP A 327 -9.01 53.39 -17.05
CA ASP A 327 -7.96 54.20 -17.74
C ASP A 327 -7.34 55.31 -16.87
N SER A 328 -8.03 55.71 -15.80
CA SER A 328 -7.54 56.68 -14.82
C SER A 328 -6.35 56.22 -13.97
N GLY A 329 -5.99 54.93 -13.98
CA GLY A 329 -4.88 54.37 -13.18
C GLY A 329 -5.06 54.43 -11.66
N LYS A 330 -6.21 54.93 -11.17
CA LYS A 330 -6.52 54.98 -9.74
C LYS A 330 -6.66 53.56 -9.18
N GLY A 331 -5.86 53.24 -8.15
CA GLY A 331 -5.82 51.92 -7.51
C GLY A 331 -4.76 50.96 -8.07
N ALA A 332 -3.86 51.42 -8.95
CA ALA A 332 -2.75 50.63 -9.46
C ALA A 332 -1.54 50.65 -8.50
N ASP A 333 -1.71 50.13 -7.29
CA ASP A 333 -0.62 49.95 -6.32
C ASP A 333 -0.35 48.47 -6.03
N GLU A 334 0.77 48.20 -5.35
CA GLU A 334 1.21 46.83 -5.07
C GLU A 334 0.24 46.10 -4.13
N GLU A 335 -0.41 46.80 -3.21
CA GLU A 335 -1.35 46.19 -2.27
C GLU A 335 -2.62 45.71 -2.99
N ALA A 336 -3.12 46.50 -3.93
CA ALA A 336 -4.23 46.15 -4.80
C ALA A 336 -3.89 44.99 -5.74
N PHE A 337 -2.66 44.93 -6.26
CA PHE A 337 -2.20 43.79 -7.06
C PHE A 337 -2.12 42.50 -6.23
N GLU A 338 -1.55 42.55 -5.03
CA GLU A 338 -1.49 41.40 -4.13
C GLU A 338 -2.90 40.94 -3.69
N ALA A 339 -3.85 41.87 -3.54
CA ALA A 339 -5.25 41.53 -3.30
C ALA A 339 -5.90 40.85 -4.51
N PHE A 340 -5.63 41.30 -5.73
CA PHE A 340 -6.07 40.65 -6.97
C PHE A 340 -5.48 39.23 -7.10
N LEU A 341 -4.18 39.09 -6.90
CA LEU A 341 -3.45 37.82 -6.97
C LEU A 341 -3.94 36.82 -5.91
N GLY A 342 -4.27 37.31 -4.71
CA GLY A 342 -4.85 36.54 -3.62
C GLY A 342 -6.35 36.25 -3.77
N SER A 343 -7.03 36.83 -4.76
CA SER A 343 -8.48 36.70 -4.92
C SER A 343 -8.88 35.28 -5.35
N SER A 344 -10.00 34.81 -4.80
CA SER A 344 -10.52 33.46 -5.04
C SER A 344 -10.75 33.17 -6.53
N ALA A 345 -11.37 34.10 -7.24
CA ALA A 345 -11.72 33.93 -8.65
C ALA A 345 -10.49 33.85 -9.57
N PHE A 346 -9.56 34.81 -9.44
CA PHE A 346 -8.36 34.82 -10.27
C PHE A 346 -7.48 33.61 -9.96
N ARG A 347 -7.23 33.34 -8.68
CA ARG A 347 -6.29 32.31 -8.26
C ARG A 347 -6.75 30.92 -8.70
N SER A 348 -8.03 30.57 -8.54
CA SER A 348 -8.55 29.29 -9.04
C SER A 348 -8.40 29.15 -10.56
N GLN A 349 -8.66 30.22 -11.33
CA GLN A 349 -8.51 30.18 -12.79
C GLN A 349 -7.05 30.03 -13.21
N ALA A 350 -6.15 30.81 -12.60
CA ALA A 350 -4.72 30.76 -12.89
C ALA A 350 -4.12 29.38 -12.54
N LEU A 351 -4.47 28.83 -11.37
CA LEU A 351 -4.03 27.51 -10.94
C LEU A 351 -4.47 26.41 -11.90
N ALA A 352 -5.74 26.43 -12.32
CA ALA A 352 -6.26 25.47 -13.28
C ALA A 352 -5.53 25.54 -14.63
N GLU A 353 -5.21 26.74 -15.12
CA GLU A 353 -4.50 26.89 -16.38
C GLU A 353 -3.04 26.44 -16.31
N MET A 354 -2.35 26.76 -15.20
CA MET A 354 -0.99 26.26 -14.98
C MET A 354 -0.96 24.72 -14.82
N ALA A 355 -1.97 24.14 -14.14
CA ALA A 355 -2.09 22.70 -13.99
C ALA A 355 -2.29 21.98 -15.33
N LYS A 356 -3.11 22.56 -16.23
CA LYS A 356 -3.23 22.06 -17.62
C LYS A 356 -1.90 22.07 -18.36
N GLY A 357 -1.08 23.10 -18.15
CA GLY A 357 0.26 23.19 -18.75
C GLY A 357 1.17 22.01 -18.37
N ILE A 358 1.09 21.52 -17.13
CA ILE A 358 1.79 20.30 -16.69
C ILE A 358 1.20 19.07 -17.38
N ALA A 359 -0.13 18.94 -17.40
CA ALA A 359 -0.80 17.76 -17.94
C ALA A 359 -0.62 17.60 -19.46
N GLN A 360 -0.51 18.71 -20.20
CA GLN A 360 -0.35 18.72 -21.66
C GLN A 360 1.11 18.62 -22.11
N ASN A 361 2.07 18.97 -21.25
CA ASN A 361 3.48 18.84 -21.57
C ASN A 361 3.93 17.38 -21.35
N GLU A 362 4.34 16.70 -22.44
CA GLU A 362 4.67 15.27 -22.42
C GLU A 362 5.76 14.93 -21.40
N ASP A 363 6.83 15.73 -21.32
CA ASP A 363 7.94 15.50 -20.38
C ASP A 363 7.50 15.69 -18.91
N LEU A 364 6.70 16.71 -18.63
CA LEU A 364 6.21 16.98 -17.27
C LEU A 364 5.14 15.97 -16.85
N ARG A 365 4.23 15.59 -17.75
CA ARG A 365 3.27 14.51 -17.55
C ARG A 365 3.99 13.19 -17.27
N ALA A 366 5.03 12.88 -18.03
CA ALA A 366 5.86 11.70 -17.80
C ALA A 366 6.48 11.76 -16.39
N ARG A 367 7.18 12.84 -16.03
CA ARG A 367 7.79 12.96 -14.68
C ARG A 367 6.76 12.84 -13.56
N ALA A 368 5.61 13.48 -13.69
CA ALA A 368 4.53 13.38 -12.70
C ALA A 368 4.08 11.92 -12.50
N LEU A 369 3.91 11.17 -13.58
CA LEU A 369 3.53 9.77 -13.51
C LEU A 369 4.65 8.86 -12.97
N ASP A 370 5.94 9.13 -13.26
CA ASP A 370 7.06 8.38 -12.65
C ASP A 370 7.13 8.58 -11.13
N GLU A 371 6.69 9.74 -10.66
CA GLU A 371 6.59 10.06 -9.24
C GLU A 371 5.36 9.46 -8.56
N MET A 372 4.33 9.11 -9.34
CA MET A 372 3.12 8.47 -8.83
C MET A 372 3.17 6.93 -8.90
N PHE A 373 3.72 6.35 -9.97
CA PHE A 373 3.70 4.90 -10.25
C PHE A 373 5.05 4.39 -10.76
N GLN A 374 5.57 3.34 -10.13
CA GLN A 374 6.72 2.58 -10.60
C GLN A 374 6.51 1.08 -10.32
N PRO A 375 6.31 0.23 -11.33
CA PRO A 375 6.38 0.51 -12.77
C PRO A 375 5.21 1.34 -13.30
N ARG A 376 5.32 1.81 -14.56
CA ARG A 376 4.21 2.45 -15.28
C ARG A 376 3.06 1.48 -15.50
N LEU A 377 1.85 2.05 -15.56
CA LEU A 377 0.66 1.30 -15.93
C LEU A 377 0.76 0.83 -17.38
N SER A 378 0.21 -0.35 -17.63
CA SER A 378 0.22 -0.99 -18.94
C SER A 378 -1.18 -1.51 -19.29
N ALA A 379 -1.46 -1.64 -20.58
CA ALA A 379 -2.67 -2.24 -21.09
C ALA A 379 -2.34 -3.25 -22.20
N SER A 380 -3.17 -4.27 -22.30
CA SER A 380 -3.09 -5.39 -23.23
C SER A 380 -4.16 -5.32 -24.32
N ASN A 381 -5.20 -4.49 -24.16
CA ASN A 381 -6.24 -4.26 -25.16
C ASN A 381 -6.81 -2.83 -25.13
N GLU A 382 -7.69 -2.49 -26.09
CA GLU A 382 -8.29 -1.16 -26.26
C GLU A 382 -9.07 -0.70 -25.02
N ALA A 383 -9.82 -1.60 -24.38
CA ALA A 383 -10.57 -1.30 -23.17
C ALA A 383 -9.61 -0.95 -22.02
N GLY A 384 -8.54 -1.74 -21.86
CA GLY A 384 -7.47 -1.45 -20.91
C GLY A 384 -6.77 -0.11 -21.16
N GLU A 385 -6.53 0.25 -22.42
CA GLU A 385 -5.88 1.51 -22.77
C GLU A 385 -6.78 2.72 -22.46
N ALA A 386 -8.09 2.59 -22.67
CA ALA A 386 -9.06 3.61 -22.26
C ALA A 386 -9.06 3.81 -20.73
N ALA A 387 -9.04 2.73 -19.96
CA ALA A 387 -8.98 2.78 -18.49
C ALA A 387 -7.66 3.39 -18.00
N LYS A 388 -6.53 2.99 -18.59
CA LYS A 388 -5.21 3.53 -18.30
C LYS A 388 -5.17 5.03 -18.56
N THR A 389 -5.62 5.47 -19.73
CA THR A 389 -5.65 6.89 -20.12
C THR A 389 -6.48 7.72 -19.15
N LEU A 390 -7.70 7.27 -18.84
CA LEU A 390 -8.58 7.93 -17.88
C LEU A 390 -7.94 8.07 -16.50
N LEU A 391 -7.37 6.99 -15.97
CA LEU A 391 -6.70 6.99 -14.67
C LEU A 391 -5.51 7.96 -14.66
N GLU A 392 -4.61 7.85 -15.65
CA GLU A 392 -3.44 8.71 -15.74
C GLU A 392 -3.82 10.19 -15.85
N ASP A 393 -4.80 10.54 -16.70
CA ASP A 393 -5.19 11.93 -16.93
C ASP A 393 -5.78 12.56 -15.67
N VAL A 394 -6.67 11.85 -14.97
CA VAL A 394 -7.29 12.33 -13.73
C VAL A 394 -6.26 12.44 -12.60
N LEU A 395 -5.35 11.46 -12.48
CA LEU A 395 -4.30 11.46 -11.47
C LEU A 395 -3.28 12.58 -11.72
N VAL A 396 -2.86 12.79 -12.97
CA VAL A 396 -1.95 13.89 -13.37
C VAL A 396 -2.61 15.23 -13.15
N ALA A 397 -3.89 15.40 -13.49
CA ALA A 397 -4.61 16.65 -13.24
C ALA A 397 -4.62 17.01 -11.75
N ALA A 398 -5.00 16.05 -10.88
CA ALA A 398 -4.99 16.27 -9.43
C ALA A 398 -3.58 16.56 -8.89
N TYR A 399 -2.56 15.84 -9.38
CA TYR A 399 -1.16 16.06 -9.01
C TYR A 399 -0.66 17.44 -9.42
N ALA A 400 -0.98 17.87 -10.65
CA ALA A 400 -0.62 19.19 -11.17
C ALA A 400 -1.30 20.30 -10.38
N GLU A 401 -2.60 20.18 -10.10
CA GLU A 401 -3.34 21.12 -9.24
C GLU A 401 -2.70 21.24 -7.86
N ALA A 402 -2.36 20.11 -7.23
CA ALA A 402 -1.69 20.08 -5.93
C ALA A 402 -0.32 20.79 -5.93
N ILE A 403 0.52 20.56 -6.96
CA ILE A 403 1.79 21.28 -7.11
C ILE A 403 1.52 22.78 -7.26
N MET A 404 0.58 23.17 -8.14
CA MET A 404 0.29 24.59 -8.39
C MET A 404 -0.21 25.30 -7.13
N GLU A 405 -1.08 24.67 -6.35
CA GLU A 405 -1.56 25.21 -5.07
C GLU A 405 -0.41 25.41 -4.08
N GLN A 406 0.45 24.40 -3.94
CA GLN A 406 1.63 24.47 -3.08
C GLN A 406 2.55 25.63 -3.50
N LYS A 407 2.83 25.76 -4.80
CA LYS A 407 3.77 26.77 -5.32
C LYS A 407 3.19 28.18 -5.29
N ALA A 408 1.91 28.34 -5.60
CA ALA A 408 1.25 29.62 -5.41
C ALA A 408 1.27 30.05 -3.92
N ARG A 409 1.06 29.13 -2.97
CA ARG A 409 1.19 29.47 -1.55
C ARG A 409 2.62 29.89 -1.19
N GLU A 410 3.62 29.18 -1.69
CA GLU A 410 5.04 29.43 -1.43
C GLU A 410 5.52 30.78 -2.00
N TYR A 411 5.10 31.14 -3.22
CA TYR A 411 5.65 32.28 -3.97
C TYR A 411 4.70 33.48 -4.10
N TRP A 412 3.38 33.27 -4.01
CA TRP A 412 2.37 34.33 -4.07
C TRP A 412 1.70 34.60 -2.71
N GLY A 413 2.03 33.84 -1.67
CA GLY A 413 1.43 33.97 -0.33
C GLY A 413 0.07 33.28 -0.21
N GLU A 414 -0.57 33.45 0.95
CA GLU A 414 -1.87 32.81 1.25
C GLU A 414 -3.02 33.42 0.43
N ARG A 415 -4.06 32.61 0.20
CA ARG A 415 -5.30 33.06 -0.45
C ARG A 415 -6.06 33.98 0.51
N LYS A 416 -6.58 35.12 0.04
CA LYS A 416 -7.40 36.04 0.85
C LYS A 416 -8.88 35.63 0.76
N GLY A 417 -9.59 35.66 1.90
CA GLY A 417 -11.05 35.46 1.97
C GLY A 417 -11.54 34.01 2.09
N LEU A 418 -10.76 33.13 2.74
CA LEU A 418 -11.23 31.83 3.22
C LEU A 418 -11.24 31.86 4.74
N ASP A 419 -12.43 32.12 5.31
CA ASP A 419 -12.78 31.76 6.69
C ASP A 419 -13.35 30.34 6.68
#